data_AF-A0A7W7NV38-F1
#
_entry.id   AF-A0A7W7NV38-F1
#
_cell.length_a   1.000
_cell.length_b   1.000
_cell.length_c   1.000
_cell.angle_alpha   90.00
_cell.angle_beta   90.00
_cell.angle_gamma   90.00
#
_symmetry.space_group_name_H-M   'P 1'
#
loop_
_entity.id
_entity.type
_entity.pdbx_description
1 polymer ?
#
loop_
_entity_poly.entity_id
_entity_poly.type
_entity_poly.pdbx_seq_one_letter_code
_entity_poly.pdbx_strand_id
1 'polypeptide(L)'
;MTGDSAAVRAISPRFASVSVAQSAPATVPPERAAEVCEKAERVTAKAEAHFEKHRQLWTNRQYGQLLARDGERMAFRPNGMADDRKAHLMRAADHLVRQKQVQRISKIARAAQKMMMEGQTNRRQHEMGR
;
A
#
# COMPACT_ATOMS: atom_id res chain seq x y z
N MET A 1 32.45 63.55 -16.39
CA MET A 1 31.54 62.86 -15.47
C MET A 1 31.27 61.48 -16.04
N THR A 2 31.84 60.49 -15.38
CA THR A 2 31.84 59.06 -15.67
C THR A 2 30.49 58.44 -15.31
N GLY A 3 29.94 57.63 -16.22
CA GLY A 3 28.75 56.82 -16.00
C GLY A 3 28.95 55.45 -16.61
N ASP A 4 29.71 54.60 -15.91
CA ASP A 4 29.81 53.16 -16.18
C ASP A 4 28.44 52.51 -15.99
N SER A 5 27.86 52.04 -17.11
CA SER A 5 26.62 51.27 -17.08
C SER A 5 26.96 49.78 -17.10
N ALA A 6 26.67 49.13 -15.98
CA ALA A 6 27.09 47.79 -15.62
C ALA A 6 26.58 46.72 -16.59
N ALA A 7 27.51 45.90 -17.08
CA ALA A 7 27.24 44.67 -17.79
C ALA A 7 26.58 43.63 -16.85
N VAL A 8 25.32 43.31 -17.11
CA VAL A 8 24.60 42.22 -16.44
C VAL A 8 25.17 40.89 -16.96
N ARG A 9 26.05 40.27 -16.17
CA ARG A 9 26.55 38.91 -16.42
C ARG A 9 25.41 37.92 -16.25
N ALA A 10 25.03 37.26 -17.34
CA ALA A 10 24.14 36.11 -17.33
C ALA A 10 24.81 34.95 -16.57
N ILE A 11 24.20 34.56 -15.43
CA ILE A 11 24.60 33.39 -14.64
C ILE A 11 23.83 32.20 -15.20
N SER A 12 24.47 31.42 -16.07
CA SER A 12 23.96 30.12 -16.50
C SER A 12 24.13 29.10 -15.37
N PRO A 13 23.06 28.44 -14.87
CA PRO A 13 23.24 27.29 -14.00
C PRO A 13 23.71 26.09 -14.82
N ARG A 14 24.98 25.74 -14.61
CA ARG A 14 25.65 24.55 -15.15
C ARG A 14 25.14 23.34 -14.35
N PHE A 15 24.04 22.73 -14.77
CA PHE A 15 23.61 21.46 -14.20
C PHE A 15 24.61 20.37 -14.58
N ALA A 16 25.35 19.89 -13.58
CA ALA A 16 26.19 18.72 -13.70
C ALA A 16 25.29 17.49 -13.89
N SER A 17 25.34 16.88 -15.07
CA SER A 17 24.76 15.57 -15.32
C SER A 17 25.48 14.53 -14.48
N VAL A 18 24.94 14.20 -13.31
CA VAL A 18 25.31 12.98 -12.59
C VAL A 18 24.77 11.82 -13.41
N SER A 19 25.65 11.23 -14.22
CA SER A 19 25.42 9.92 -14.84
C SER A 19 25.28 8.89 -13.71
N VAL A 20 24.04 8.66 -13.27
CA VAL A 20 23.70 7.44 -12.55
C VAL A 20 23.91 6.30 -13.54
N ALA A 21 25.01 5.58 -13.36
CA ALA A 21 25.19 4.27 -13.97
C ALA A 21 23.97 3.43 -13.56
N GLN A 22 23.05 3.22 -14.51
CA GLN A 22 21.96 2.27 -14.39
C GLN A 22 22.60 0.88 -14.24
N SER A 23 22.82 0.47 -12.99
CA SER A 23 23.01 -0.93 -12.67
C SER A 23 21.78 -1.67 -13.17
N ALA A 24 21.96 -2.45 -14.23
CA ALA A 24 20.93 -3.35 -14.73
C ALA A 24 20.32 -4.14 -13.55
N PRO A 25 18.99 -4.28 -13.47
CA PRO A 25 18.39 -5.12 -12.45
C PRO A 25 18.92 -6.53 -12.67
N ALA A 26 19.64 -7.06 -11.69
CA ALA A 26 20.08 -8.46 -11.72
C ALA A 26 18.83 -9.34 -11.84
N THR A 27 18.66 -9.96 -13.00
CA THR A 27 17.48 -10.75 -13.34
C THR A 27 17.36 -11.89 -12.33
N VAL A 28 16.28 -11.91 -11.54
CA VAL A 28 15.93 -13.07 -10.72
C VAL A 28 15.81 -14.26 -11.66
N PRO A 29 16.41 -15.43 -11.34
CA PRO A 29 16.22 -16.62 -12.17
C PRO A 29 14.71 -16.89 -12.32
N PRO A 30 14.23 -17.09 -13.55
CA PRO A 30 12.79 -17.08 -13.85
C PRO A 30 12.01 -18.13 -13.06
N GLU A 31 12.64 -19.27 -12.75
CA GLU A 31 12.05 -20.36 -11.95
C GLU A 31 11.70 -19.91 -10.53
N ARG A 32 12.62 -19.24 -9.84
CA ARG A 32 12.39 -18.74 -8.48
C ARG A 32 11.34 -17.61 -8.45
N ALA A 33 11.34 -16.76 -9.47
CA ALA A 33 10.29 -15.74 -9.62
C ALA A 33 8.92 -16.40 -9.80
N ALA A 34 8.82 -17.44 -10.62
CA ALA A 34 7.59 -18.21 -10.82
C ALA A 34 7.10 -18.89 -9.53
N GLU A 35 7.99 -19.53 -8.76
CA GLU A 35 7.64 -20.15 -7.48
C GLU A 35 7.09 -19.13 -6.46
N VAL A 36 7.73 -17.95 -6.37
CA VAL A 36 7.28 -16.87 -5.48
C VAL A 36 5.91 -16.35 -5.91
N CYS A 37 5.69 -16.18 -7.22
CA CYS A 37 4.39 -15.78 -7.78
C CYS A 37 3.31 -16.83 -7.48
N GLU A 38 3.54 -18.10 -7.79
CA GLU A 38 2.58 -19.18 -7.55
C GLU A 38 2.22 -19.31 -6.06
N LYS A 39 3.20 -19.14 -5.17
CA LYS A 39 2.96 -19.12 -3.73
C LYS A 39 2.13 -17.90 -3.32
N ALA A 40 2.43 -16.71 -3.85
CA ALA A 40 1.70 -15.49 -3.58
C ALA A 40 0.24 -15.60 -4.04
N GLU A 41 -0.02 -16.18 -5.22
CA GLU A 41 -1.35 -16.45 -5.75
C GLU A 41 -2.13 -17.40 -4.84
N ARG A 42 -1.54 -18.54 -4.44
CA ARG A 42 -2.19 -19.48 -3.50
C ARG A 42 -2.54 -18.84 -2.17
N VAL A 43 -1.67 -18.00 -1.63
CA VAL A 43 -1.92 -17.29 -0.37
C VAL A 43 -3.00 -16.22 -0.54
N THR A 44 -3.02 -15.55 -1.68
CA THR A 44 -4.06 -14.55 -2.03
C THR A 44 -5.43 -15.23 -2.14
N ALA A 45 -5.53 -16.32 -2.90
CA ALA A 45 -6.77 -17.09 -3.04
C ALA A 45 -7.30 -17.61 -1.69
N LYS A 46 -6.41 -18.10 -0.82
CA LYS A 46 -6.79 -18.47 0.57
C LYS A 46 -7.28 -17.27 1.37
N ALA A 47 -6.64 -16.11 1.23
CA ALA A 47 -7.04 -14.90 1.92
C ALA A 47 -8.41 -14.40 1.45
N GLU A 48 -8.71 -14.49 0.15
CA GLU A 48 -10.00 -14.14 -0.45
C GLU A 48 -11.11 -15.10 -0.02
N ALA A 49 -10.88 -16.42 -0.10
CA ALA A 49 -11.85 -17.41 0.37
C ALA A 49 -12.17 -17.24 1.86
N HIS A 50 -11.16 -16.95 2.68
CA HIS A 50 -11.35 -16.68 4.09
C HIS A 50 -12.12 -15.37 4.34
N PHE A 51 -11.88 -14.35 3.51
CA PHE A 51 -12.62 -13.10 3.56
C PHE A 51 -14.08 -13.34 3.23
N GLU A 52 -14.39 -14.02 2.14
CA GLU A 52 -15.78 -14.25 1.73
C GLU A 52 -16.56 -15.02 2.80
N LYS A 53 -15.95 -16.08 3.36
CA LYS A 53 -16.57 -16.88 4.44
C LYS A 53 -16.87 -16.08 5.70
N HIS A 54 -16.03 -15.10 6.06
CA HIS A 54 -16.13 -14.39 7.34
C HIS A 54 -16.53 -12.91 7.22
N ARG A 55 -16.79 -12.42 5.99
CA ARG A 55 -17.08 -11.01 5.73
C ARG A 55 -18.24 -10.52 6.57
N GLN A 56 -19.36 -11.25 6.57
CA GLN A 56 -20.55 -10.85 7.32
C GLN A 56 -20.30 -10.79 8.83
N LEU A 57 -19.60 -11.78 9.39
CA LEU A 57 -19.21 -11.81 10.80
C LEU A 57 -18.38 -10.59 11.17
N TRP A 58 -17.39 -10.24 10.34
CA TRP A 58 -16.51 -9.10 10.57
C TRP A 58 -17.24 -7.77 10.40
N THR A 59 -18.13 -7.66 9.42
CA THR A 59 -18.97 -6.47 9.22
C THR A 59 -19.85 -6.24 10.43
N ASN A 60 -20.50 -7.29 10.97
CA ASN A 60 -21.31 -7.19 12.17
C ASN A 60 -20.48 -6.76 13.39
N ARG A 61 -19.26 -7.29 13.54
CA ARG A 61 -18.33 -6.87 14.61
C ARG A 61 -17.92 -5.40 14.48
N GLN A 62 -17.61 -4.93 13.27
CA GLN A 62 -17.28 -3.52 13.03
C GLN A 62 -18.48 -2.61 13.25
N TYR A 63 -19.67 -3.05 12.85
CA TYR A 63 -20.92 -2.35 13.11
C TYR A 63 -21.17 -2.17 14.61
N GLY A 64 -20.99 -3.21 15.43
CA GLY A 64 -21.08 -3.10 16.89
C GLY A 64 -20.09 -2.09 17.49
N GLN A 65 -18.86 -2.02 16.96
CA GLN A 65 -17.87 -1.02 17.39
C GLN A 65 -18.26 0.41 16.99
N LEU A 66 -18.81 0.58 15.79
CA LEU A 66 -19.31 1.88 15.34
C LEU A 66 -20.52 2.32 16.16
N LEU A 67 -21.43 1.40 16.48
CA LEU A 67 -22.55 1.68 17.38
C LEU A 67 -22.10 2.16 18.76
N ALA A 68 -21.11 1.50 19.36
CA ALA A 68 -20.58 1.90 20.67
C ALA A 68 -20.01 3.34 20.62
N ARG A 69 -19.21 3.65 19.61
CA ARG A 69 -18.63 4.99 19.40
C ARG A 69 -19.67 6.08 19.11
N ASP A 70 -20.69 5.74 18.34
CA ASP A 70 -21.75 6.68 17.95
C ASP A 70 -22.78 6.86 19.09
N GLY A 71 -22.90 5.89 20.01
CA GLY A 71 -23.67 5.98 21.25
C GLY A 71 -23.06 6.93 22.28
N GLU A 72 -21.73 7.04 22.35
CA GLU A 72 -21.03 8.05 23.16
C GLU A 72 -21.19 9.49 22.61
N ARG A 73 -21.51 9.61 21.31
CA ARG A 73 -21.61 10.87 20.57
C ARG A 73 -23.05 11.41 20.46
N MET A 74 -23.96 11.06 21.38
CA MET A 74 -25.38 11.47 21.37
C MET A 74 -25.56 13.00 21.49
N ALA A 75 -25.27 13.70 20.40
CA ALA A 75 -25.69 15.06 20.13
C ALA A 75 -27.10 15.00 19.53
N PHE A 76 -27.99 15.81 20.11
CA PHE A 76 -29.30 16.23 19.61
C PHE A 76 -29.56 15.82 18.15
N ARG A 77 -30.40 14.81 17.91
CA ARG A 77 -30.84 14.44 16.56
C ARG A 77 -32.33 14.72 16.39
N PRO A 78 -32.76 15.27 15.24
CA PRO A 78 -34.16 15.42 14.91
C PRO A 78 -34.81 14.03 14.74
N ASN A 79 -36.00 13.86 15.32
CA ASN A 79 -36.75 12.60 15.31
C ASN A 79 -37.14 12.23 13.86
N GLY A 80 -36.81 11.00 13.42
CA GLY A 80 -37.25 10.46 12.12
C GLY A 80 -36.18 9.77 11.25
N MET A 81 -34.89 9.91 11.56
CA MET A 81 -33.76 9.43 10.71
C MET A 81 -33.13 8.09 11.16
N ALA A 82 -33.86 7.25 11.90
CA ALA A 82 -33.29 6.07 12.56
C ALA A 82 -32.90 4.93 11.60
N ASP A 83 -33.72 4.65 10.58
CA ASP A 83 -33.47 3.57 9.63
C ASP A 83 -32.30 3.88 8.68
N ASP A 84 -32.18 5.15 8.28
CA ASP A 84 -31.02 5.63 7.52
C ASP A 84 -29.71 5.47 8.29
N ARG A 85 -29.74 5.60 9.62
CA ARG A 85 -28.55 5.45 10.47
C ARG A 85 -28.04 4.02 10.47
N LYS A 86 -28.91 3.03 10.69
CA LYS A 86 -28.51 1.61 10.70
C LYS A 86 -27.89 1.23 9.35
N ALA A 87 -28.54 1.60 8.25
CA ALA A 87 -28.03 1.36 6.91
C ALA A 87 -26.68 2.07 6.67
N HIS A 88 -26.54 3.32 7.11
CA HIS A 88 -25.29 4.08 7.01
C HIS A 88 -24.14 3.41 7.78
N LEU A 89 -24.36 3.03 9.04
CA LEU A 89 -23.35 2.39 9.87
C LEU A 89 -22.97 1.00 9.34
N MET A 90 -23.94 0.24 8.82
CA MET A 90 -23.65 -1.05 8.16
C MET A 90 -22.81 -0.87 6.90
N ARG A 91 -23.09 0.15 6.07
CA ARG A 91 -22.26 0.48 4.89
C ARG A 91 -20.85 0.88 5.31
N ALA A 92 -20.71 1.70 6.34
CA ALA A 92 -19.41 2.09 6.88
C ALA A 92 -18.62 0.88 7.42
N ALA A 93 -19.29 -0.03 8.15
CA ALA A 93 -18.69 -1.26 8.65
C ALA A 93 -18.19 -2.17 7.52
N ASP A 94 -18.99 -2.38 6.48
CA ASP A 94 -18.59 -3.19 5.31
C ASP A 94 -17.41 -2.55 4.58
N HIS A 95 -17.40 -1.23 4.44
CA HIS A 95 -16.29 -0.50 3.83
C HIS A 95 -14.98 -0.71 4.61
N LEU A 96 -14.99 -0.61 5.94
CA LEU A 96 -13.81 -0.84 6.77
C LEU A 96 -13.29 -2.28 6.64
N VAL A 97 -14.19 -3.26 6.56
CA VAL A 97 -13.82 -4.67 6.36
C VAL A 97 -13.18 -4.89 5.00
N ARG A 98 -13.73 -4.31 3.93
CA ARG A 98 -13.14 -4.35 2.58
C ARG A 98 -11.77 -3.68 2.53
N GLN A 99 -11.61 -2.51 3.14
CA GLN A 99 -10.31 -1.82 3.20
C GLN A 99 -9.24 -2.69 3.87
N LYS A 100 -9.57 -3.36 4.99
CA LYS A 100 -8.65 -4.28 5.66
C LYS A 100 -8.25 -5.45 4.76
N GLN A 101 -9.17 -5.97 3.94
CA GLN A 101 -8.86 -7.02 2.98
C GLN A 101 -7.94 -6.53 1.86
N VAL A 102 -8.20 -5.35 1.30
CA VAL A 102 -7.31 -4.73 0.29
C VAL A 102 -5.90 -4.58 0.87
N GLN A 103 -5.77 -4.05 2.09
CA GLN A 103 -4.48 -3.93 2.77
C GLN A 103 -3.79 -5.28 2.98
N ARG A 104 -4.55 -6.33 3.32
CA ARG A 104 -4.02 -7.69 3.49
C ARG A 104 -3.45 -8.23 2.17
N ILE A 105 -4.17 -8.07 1.07
CA ILE A 105 -3.71 -8.48 -0.27
C ILE A 105 -2.46 -7.68 -0.66
N SER A 106 -2.45 -6.36 -0.45
CA SER A 106 -1.27 -5.53 -0.73
C SER A 106 -0.04 -5.96 0.09
N LYS A 107 -0.22 -6.41 1.34
CA LYS A 107 0.88 -6.94 2.16
C LYS A 107 1.43 -8.25 1.59
N ILE A 108 0.58 -9.14 1.07
CA ILE A 108 1.01 -10.37 0.41
C ILE A 108 1.86 -10.03 -0.82
N ALA A 109 1.38 -9.11 -1.67
CA ALA A 109 2.11 -8.65 -2.85
C ALA A 109 3.47 -8.02 -2.49
N ARG A 110 3.53 -7.16 -1.47
CA ARG A 110 4.78 -6.56 -0.99
C ARG A 110 5.75 -7.61 -0.45
N ALA A 111 5.25 -8.62 0.27
CA ALA A 111 6.08 -9.71 0.76
C ALA A 111 6.68 -10.53 -0.39
N ALA A 112 5.89 -10.83 -1.43
CA ALA A 112 6.36 -11.49 -2.64
C ALA A 112 7.47 -10.67 -3.33
N GLN A 113 7.26 -9.36 -3.49
CA GLN A 113 8.28 -8.44 -4.02
C GLN A 113 9.57 -8.45 -3.20
N LYS A 114 9.46 -8.41 -1.86
CA LYS A 114 10.62 -8.48 -0.97
C LYS A 114 11.39 -9.79 -1.13
N MET A 115 10.70 -10.93 -1.24
CA MET A 115 11.33 -12.23 -1.44
C MET A 115 12.07 -12.34 -2.79
N MET A 116 11.55 -11.69 -3.84
CA MET A 116 12.25 -11.59 -5.12
C MET A 116 13.53 -10.76 -5.00
N MET A 117 13.53 -9.68 -4.22
CA MET A 117 14.70 -8.82 -4.01
C MET A 117 15.75 -9.42 -3.06
N GLU A 118 15.35 -10.02 -1.94
CA GLU A 118 16.27 -10.67 -0.99
C GLU A 118 16.97 -11.89 -1.60
N GLY A 119 16.32 -12.56 -2.57
CA GLY A 119 16.97 -13.57 -3.39
C GLY A 119 18.16 -13.06 -4.22
N GLN A 120 18.21 -11.76 -4.51
CA GLN A 120 19.28 -11.12 -5.28
C GLN A 120 20.46 -10.71 -4.39
N THR A 121 20.19 -10.22 -3.17
CA THR A 121 21.25 -9.73 -2.26
C THR A 121 22.12 -10.86 -1.73
N ASN A 122 21.54 -12.02 -1.40
CA ASN A 122 22.30 -13.17 -0.89
C ASN A 122 23.19 -13.81 -1.98
N ARG A 123 22.78 -13.78 -3.25
CA ARG A 123 23.63 -14.24 -4.37
C ARG A 123 24.85 -13.34 -4.56
N ARG A 124 24.64 -12.02 -4.58
CA ARG A 124 25.74 -11.04 -4.74
C ARG A 124 26.76 -11.11 -3.61
N GLN A 125 26.34 -11.33 -2.37
CA GLN A 125 27.28 -11.51 -1.25
C GLN A 125 28.11 -12.80 -1.37
N HIS A 126 27.54 -13.87 -1.93
CA HIS A 126 28.24 -15.12 -2.14
C HIS A 126 29.20 -15.08 -3.34
N GLU A 127 28.94 -14.24 -4.34
CA GLU A 127 29.82 -14.02 -5.50
C GLU A 127 31.00 -13.10 -5.18
N MET A 128 30.85 -12.17 -4.24
CA MET A 128 31.90 -11.21 -3.82
C MET A 128 32.84 -11.74 -2.72
N GLY A 129 32.59 -12.95 -2.21
CA GLY A 129 33.32 -13.56 -1.10
C GLY A 129 34.30 -14.68 -1.49
N ARG A 130 34.71 -14.77 -2.76
CA ARG A 130 35.76 -15.71 -3.23
C ARG A 130 36.98 -14.96 -3.73
#